data_AF-A0AAJ1UCF1-F1
#
_entry.id   AF-A0AAJ1UCF1-F1
#
_cell.length_a   1.000
_cell.length_b   1.000
_cell.length_c   1.000
_cell.angle_alpha   90.00
_cell.angle_beta   90.00
_cell.angle_gamma   90.00
#
_symmetry.space_group_name_H-M   'P 1'
#
loop_
_entity.id
_entity.type
_entity.pdbx_description
1 polymer ?
#
loop_
_entity_poly.entity_id
_entity_poly.type
_entity_poly.pdbx_seq_one_letter_code
_entity_poly.pdbx_strand_id
1 'polypeptide(L)'
;DGTIGTVGNVSGVTRFKGYENDTNSTSADGLPAHSIAIVAEGGSSADIAQAIAVHKTSGTYTYGTTAVTVYDQYGVPNTIRFFRPTVVPIKVVVNIQALQGYSTPYADQIKAAVAAYINALGIGTDVLYTKLYTPANLP
;
A
#
# COMPACT_ATOMS: atom_id res chain seq x y z
N ASP A 1 5.93 13.02 -8.46
CA ASP A 1 6.40 11.99 -9.39
C ASP A 1 5.22 11.52 -10.25
N GLY A 2 5.34 11.63 -11.58
CA GLY A 2 4.25 11.38 -12.53
C GLY A 2 3.88 9.90 -12.66
N THR A 3 4.83 9.00 -12.42
CA THR A 3 4.65 7.55 -12.52
C THR A 3 3.76 7.01 -11.40
N ILE A 4 3.92 7.54 -10.19
CA ILE A 4 3.12 7.14 -9.02
C ILE A 4 1.69 7.68 -9.14
N GLY A 5 1.53 8.92 -9.58
CA GLY A 5 0.21 9.56 -9.74
C GLY A 5 -0.65 8.93 -10.83
N THR A 6 -0.04 8.38 -11.88
CA THR A 6 -0.77 7.71 -12.98
C THR A 6 -1.25 6.32 -12.61
N VAL A 7 -0.48 5.57 -11.80
CA VAL A 7 -0.95 4.32 -11.18
C VAL A 7 -2.17 4.58 -10.29
N GLY A 8 -2.18 5.69 -9.56
CA GLY A 8 -3.35 6.11 -8.77
C GLY A 8 -4.59 6.46 -9.57
N ASN A 9 -4.43 6.81 -10.86
CA ASN A 9 -5.55 7.10 -11.77
C ASN A 9 -6.08 5.87 -12.49
N VAL A 10 -5.45 4.69 -12.32
CA VAL A 10 -5.98 3.45 -12.90
C VAL A 10 -7.29 3.09 -12.22
N SER A 11 -8.30 2.77 -13.03
CA SER A 11 -9.63 2.44 -12.54
C SER A 11 -9.58 1.27 -11.55
N GLY A 12 -10.16 1.47 -10.37
CA GLY A 12 -10.21 0.48 -9.30
C GLY A 12 -8.97 0.39 -8.44
N VAL A 13 -7.93 1.20 -8.66
CA VAL A 13 -6.82 1.33 -7.70
C VAL A 13 -7.31 2.16 -6.51
N THR A 14 -7.26 1.58 -5.32
CA THR A 14 -7.71 2.23 -4.08
C THR A 14 -6.55 2.80 -3.28
N ARG A 15 -5.39 2.14 -3.34
CA ARG A 15 -4.16 2.54 -2.63
C ARG A 15 -2.95 2.26 -3.49
N PHE A 16 -1.98 3.15 -3.44
CA PHE A 16 -0.72 2.99 -4.15
C PHE A 16 0.42 3.66 -3.39
N LYS A 17 1.62 3.12 -3.56
CA LYS A 17 2.86 3.71 -3.04
C LYS A 17 4.02 3.34 -3.95
N GLY A 18 4.81 4.33 -4.33
CA GLY A 18 6.05 4.12 -5.08
C GLY A 18 7.25 4.21 -4.16
N TYR A 19 8.23 3.38 -4.47
CA TYR A 19 9.56 3.36 -3.88
C TYR A 19 10.57 3.43 -5.01
N GLU A 20 11.63 4.19 -4.81
CA GLU A 20 12.71 4.35 -5.77
C GLU A 20 14.03 4.16 -5.05
N ASN A 21 14.96 3.50 -5.71
CA ASN A 21 16.34 3.39 -5.29
C ASN A 21 17.25 3.82 -6.45
N ASP A 22 17.71 5.07 -6.38
CA ASP A 22 18.66 5.70 -7.29
C ASP A 22 20.13 5.40 -6.92
N THR A 23 20.36 4.72 -5.80
CA THR A 23 21.70 4.42 -5.30
C THR A 23 22.31 3.17 -5.97
N ASN A 24 23.62 3.04 -5.85
CA ASN A 24 24.39 1.89 -6.34
C ASN A 24 24.34 0.66 -5.41
N SER A 25 23.53 0.70 -4.34
CA SER A 25 23.42 -0.39 -3.36
C SER A 25 21.96 -0.75 -3.11
N THR A 26 21.72 -1.90 -2.48
CA THR A 26 20.36 -2.29 -2.09
C THR A 26 19.84 -1.34 -1.00
N SER A 27 18.64 -0.79 -1.15
CA SER A 27 18.02 0.10 -0.16
C SER A 27 17.62 -0.68 1.11
N ALA A 28 17.38 0.03 2.21
CA ALA A 28 16.86 -0.55 3.46
C ALA A 28 15.52 -1.29 3.26
N ASP A 29 14.74 -0.86 2.27
CA ASP A 29 13.48 -1.50 1.86
C ASP A 29 13.67 -2.75 0.98
N GLY A 30 14.92 -3.17 0.73
CA GLY A 30 15.25 -4.36 -0.08
C GLY A 30 15.19 -4.14 -1.59
N LEU A 31 15.07 -2.89 -2.06
CA LEU A 31 15.09 -2.56 -3.48
C LEU A 31 16.52 -2.70 -4.05
N PRO A 32 16.71 -3.45 -5.15
CA PRO A 32 17.99 -3.48 -5.86
C PRO A 32 18.47 -2.09 -6.30
N ALA A 33 19.76 -1.95 -6.59
CA ALA A 33 20.31 -0.71 -7.15
C ALA A 33 19.62 -0.32 -8.47
N HIS A 34 19.44 0.97 -8.72
CA HIS A 34 18.82 1.53 -9.94
C HIS A 34 17.44 0.93 -10.26
N SER A 35 16.58 0.83 -9.24
CA SER A 35 15.27 0.19 -9.38
C SER A 35 14.12 1.01 -8.81
N ILE A 36 12.95 0.82 -9.41
CA ILE A 36 11.67 1.32 -8.89
C ILE A 36 10.82 0.14 -8.45
N ALA A 37 10.11 0.29 -7.34
CA ALA A 37 9.11 -0.67 -6.87
C ALA A 37 7.80 0.07 -6.62
N ILE A 38 6.73 -0.41 -7.22
CA ILE A 38 5.39 0.17 -7.06
C ILE A 38 4.53 -0.86 -6.35
N VAL A 39 3.88 -0.45 -5.28
CA VAL A 39 2.87 -1.23 -4.57
C VAL A 39 1.51 -0.66 -4.93
N ALA A 40 0.63 -1.48 -5.50
CA ALA A 40 -0.72 -1.06 -5.89
C ALA A 40 -1.78 -2.05 -5.38
N GLU A 41 -2.83 -1.50 -4.75
CA GLU A 41 -4.00 -2.22 -4.27
C GLU A 41 -5.20 -1.95 -5.18
N GLY A 42 -5.93 -3.01 -5.51
CA GLY A 42 -7.04 -2.94 -6.46
C GLY A 42 -6.56 -2.93 -7.91
N GLY A 43 -7.46 -2.53 -8.82
CA GLY A 43 -7.21 -2.39 -10.27
C GLY A 43 -6.81 -3.68 -11.02
N SER A 44 -6.89 -3.59 -12.36
CA SER A 44 -6.36 -4.64 -13.24
C SER A 44 -4.84 -4.60 -13.27
N SER A 45 -4.21 -5.78 -13.14
CA SER A 45 -2.75 -5.89 -13.23
C SER A 45 -2.22 -5.40 -14.59
N ALA A 46 -3.01 -5.55 -15.66
CA ALA A 46 -2.64 -5.10 -17.00
C ALA A 46 -2.64 -3.57 -17.10
N ASP A 47 -3.69 -2.91 -16.59
CA ASP A 47 -3.82 -1.45 -16.65
C ASP A 47 -2.75 -0.77 -15.78
N ILE A 48 -2.48 -1.33 -14.60
CA ILE A 48 -1.38 -0.88 -13.73
C ILE A 48 -0.04 -1.03 -14.44
N ALA A 49 0.23 -2.19 -15.04
CA ALA A 49 1.47 -2.42 -15.76
C ALA A 49 1.62 -1.48 -16.98
N GLN A 50 0.53 -1.21 -17.69
CA GLN A 50 0.51 -0.25 -18.81
C GLN A 50 0.81 1.17 -18.33
N ALA A 51 0.17 1.62 -17.25
CA ALA A 51 0.42 2.95 -16.68
C ALA A 51 1.89 3.12 -16.28
N ILE A 52 2.48 2.09 -15.65
CA ILE A 52 3.91 2.08 -15.30
C ILE A 52 4.76 2.06 -16.58
N ALA A 53 4.41 1.27 -17.60
CA ALA A 53 5.16 1.18 -18.84
C ALA A 53 5.20 2.51 -19.62
N VAL A 54 4.09 3.27 -19.61
CA VAL A 54 3.99 4.57 -20.28
C VAL A 54 4.84 5.64 -19.60
N HIS A 55 4.92 5.61 -18.27
CA HIS A 55 5.61 6.65 -17.50
C HIS A 55 7.04 6.29 -17.10
N LYS A 56 7.43 5.02 -17.13
CA LYS A 56 8.82 4.63 -16.85
C LYS A 56 9.76 5.08 -17.96
N THR A 57 10.97 5.48 -17.58
CA THR A 57 12.06 5.72 -18.52
C THR A 57 12.60 4.39 -19.04
N SER A 58 13.08 4.36 -20.28
CA SER A 58 13.79 3.20 -20.81
C SER A 58 15.06 2.95 -19.99
N GLY A 59 15.32 1.68 -19.65
CA GLY A 59 16.47 1.28 -18.81
C GLY A 59 16.20 1.18 -17.30
N THR A 60 15.08 1.70 -16.80
CA THR A 60 14.72 1.57 -15.37
C THR A 60 14.26 0.15 -15.04
N TYR A 61 14.89 -0.48 -14.05
CA TYR A 61 14.46 -1.80 -13.57
C TYR A 61 13.24 -1.68 -12.66
N THR A 62 12.19 -2.45 -12.95
CA THR A 62 11.00 -2.55 -12.09
C THR A 62 11.12 -3.79 -11.19
N TYR A 63 11.00 -3.61 -9.89
CA TYR A 63 11.07 -4.66 -8.88
C TYR A 63 9.68 -4.98 -8.31
N GLY A 64 9.35 -6.27 -8.19
CA GLY A 64 8.02 -6.72 -7.81
C GLY A 64 7.84 -8.23 -7.88
N THR A 65 6.85 -8.74 -7.14
CA THR A 65 6.42 -10.14 -7.19
C THR A 65 5.43 -10.41 -8.32
N THR A 66 4.65 -9.41 -8.73
CA THR A 66 3.69 -9.51 -9.83
C THR A 66 4.36 -9.04 -11.11
N ALA A 67 4.50 -9.93 -12.10
CA ALA A 67 5.09 -9.61 -13.39
C ALA A 67 4.01 -9.64 -14.49
N VAL A 68 3.95 -8.58 -15.29
CA VAL A 68 3.04 -8.45 -16.42
C VAL A 68 3.84 -7.99 -17.64
N THR A 69 3.66 -8.66 -18.77
CA THR A 69 4.31 -8.27 -20.01
C THR A 69 3.41 -7.32 -20.78
N VAL A 70 3.94 -6.14 -21.10
CA VAL A 70 3.28 -5.10 -21.87
C VAL A 70 4.06 -4.92 -23.17
N TYR A 71 3.36 -4.74 -24.28
CA TYR A 71 3.98 -4.47 -25.57
C TYR A 71 4.04 -2.97 -25.82
N ASP A 72 5.19 -2.49 -26.28
CA ASP A 72 5.29 -1.11 -26.75
C ASP A 72 4.70 -0.94 -28.16
N GLN A 73 4.71 0.29 -28.67
CA GLN A 73 4.21 0.63 -30.00
C GLN A 73 4.94 -0.07 -31.16
N TYR A 74 6.12 -0.65 -30.90
CA TYR A 74 6.93 -1.39 -31.86
C TYR A 74 6.83 -2.91 -31.66
N GLY A 75 5.96 -3.37 -30.75
CA GLY A 75 5.77 -4.79 -30.45
C GLY A 75 6.88 -5.41 -29.60
N VAL A 76 7.74 -4.60 -28.98
CA VAL A 76 8.79 -5.10 -28.08
C VAL A 76 8.17 -5.46 -26.72
N PRO A 77 8.35 -6.69 -26.23
CA PRO A 77 7.85 -7.10 -24.93
C PRO A 77 8.65 -6.43 -23.81
N ASN A 78 7.94 -5.70 -22.95
CA ASN A 78 8.46 -5.08 -21.73
C ASN A 78 7.81 -5.73 -20.51
N THR A 79 8.57 -6.49 -19.72
CA THR A 79 8.06 -7.07 -18.47
C THR A 79 8.12 -6.05 -17.34
N ILE A 80 6.95 -5.60 -16.90
CA ILE A 80 6.78 -4.72 -15.76
C ILE A 80 6.55 -5.56 -14.50
N ARG A 81 7.27 -5.24 -13.43
CA ARG A 81 7.08 -5.86 -12.12
C ARG A 81 6.61 -4.86 -11.09
N PHE A 82 5.62 -5.24 -10.32
CA PHE A 82 5.10 -4.45 -9.21
C PHE A 82 4.65 -5.36 -8.07
N PHE A 83 4.34 -4.79 -6.92
CA PHE A 83 3.86 -5.50 -5.75
C PHE A 83 2.37 -5.28 -5.56
N ARG A 84 1.67 -6.34 -5.13
CA ARG A 84 0.36 -6.22 -4.51
C ARG A 84 0.51 -6.29 -3.00
N PRO A 85 -0.17 -5.43 -2.22
CA PRO A 85 -0.06 -5.49 -0.76
C PRO A 85 -0.63 -6.82 -0.25
N THR A 86 0.08 -7.44 0.67
CA THR A 86 -0.40 -8.64 1.38
C THR A 86 -1.20 -8.20 2.59
N VAL A 87 -2.45 -8.66 2.69
CA VAL A 87 -3.30 -8.38 3.86
C VAL A 87 -2.76 -9.15 5.06
N VAL A 88 -2.31 -8.42 6.08
CA VAL A 88 -1.87 -9.00 7.36
C VAL A 88 -3.02 -8.91 8.36
N PRO A 89 -3.56 -10.04 8.86
CA PRO A 89 -4.62 -9.98 9.87
C PRO A 89 -4.05 -9.52 11.21
N ILE A 90 -4.60 -8.42 11.74
CA ILE A 90 -4.20 -7.85 13.03
C ILE A 90 -5.29 -8.16 14.06
N LYS A 91 -4.90 -8.68 15.23
CA LYS A 91 -5.79 -8.87 16.37
C LYS A 91 -5.43 -7.86 17.46
N VAL A 92 -6.43 -7.12 17.93
CA VAL A 92 -6.29 -6.16 19.03
C VAL A 92 -7.19 -6.58 20.18
N VAL A 93 -6.64 -6.60 21.38
CA VAL A 93 -7.38 -6.83 22.63
C VAL A 93 -7.34 -5.52 23.42
N VAL A 94 -8.52 -4.98 23.73
CA VAL A 94 -8.66 -3.75 24.52
C VAL A 94 -9.32 -4.12 25.85
N ASN A 95 -8.60 -3.90 26.95
CA ASN A 95 -9.13 -4.06 28.30
C ASN A 95 -9.58 -2.69 28.80
N ILE A 96 -10.87 -2.56 29.12
CA ILE A 96 -11.49 -1.30 29.55
C ILE A 96 -11.95 -1.45 30.99
N GLN A 97 -11.67 -0.44 31.81
CA GLN A 97 -12.27 -0.31 33.13
C GLN A 97 -13.52 0.56 33.02
N ALA A 98 -14.70 -0.06 33.16
CA ALA A 98 -15.97 0.64 33.06
C ALA A 98 -16.19 1.56 34.28
N LEU A 99 -16.46 2.84 34.02
CA LEU A 99 -16.90 3.81 35.02
C LEU A 99 -18.43 3.97 34.96
N GLN A 100 -19.02 4.68 35.92
CA GLN A 100 -20.46 4.93 35.96
C GLN A 100 -20.91 5.64 34.66
N GLY A 101 -21.88 5.05 33.94
CA GLY A 101 -22.32 5.52 32.63
C GLY A 101 -21.87 4.66 31.44
N TYR A 102 -21.00 3.66 31.68
CA TYR A 102 -20.65 2.70 30.64
C TYR A 102 -21.85 1.83 30.26
N SER A 103 -22.16 1.81 28.97
CA SER A 103 -23.17 0.97 28.35
C SER A 103 -22.56 0.06 27.29
N THR A 104 -23.20 -1.09 27.03
CA THR A 104 -22.74 -2.09 26.06
C THR A 104 -22.48 -1.56 24.62
N PRO A 105 -23.22 -0.57 24.08
CA PRO A 105 -22.92 0.02 22.76
C PRO A 105 -21.54 0.66 22.63
N TYR A 106 -20.96 1.20 23.71
CA TYR A 106 -19.63 1.81 23.66
C TYR A 106 -18.54 0.79 23.34
N ALA A 107 -18.71 -0.47 23.76
CA ALA A 107 -17.76 -1.55 23.43
C ALA A 107 -17.69 -1.76 21.90
N ASP A 108 -18.82 -1.75 21.22
CA ASP A 108 -18.89 -1.96 19.78
C ASP A 108 -18.43 -0.74 18.99
N GLN A 109 -18.69 0.47 19.50
CA GLN A 109 -18.14 1.70 18.95
C GLN A 109 -16.60 1.75 19.06
N ILE A 110 -16.02 1.30 20.19
CA ILE A 110 -14.55 1.24 20.35
C ILE A 110 -13.95 0.24 19.36
N LYS A 111 -14.55 -0.95 19.23
CA LYS A 111 -14.10 -1.94 18.23
C LYS A 111 -14.15 -1.35 16.82
N ALA A 112 -15.24 -0.69 16.46
CA ALA A 112 -15.42 -0.07 15.16
C ALA A 112 -14.39 1.05 14.91
N ALA A 113 -14.14 1.91 15.90
CA ALA A 113 -13.16 2.99 15.81
C ALA A 113 -11.73 2.47 15.65
N VAL A 114 -11.34 1.46 16.43
CA VAL A 114 -10.02 0.82 16.33
C VAL A 114 -9.86 0.13 14.96
N ALA A 115 -10.87 -0.61 14.51
CA ALA A 115 -10.84 -1.24 13.19
C ALA A 115 -10.76 -0.21 12.06
N ALA A 116 -11.54 0.87 12.14
CA ALA A 116 -11.51 1.96 11.16
C ALA A 116 -10.13 2.64 11.12
N TYR A 117 -9.51 2.89 12.28
CA TYR A 117 -8.17 3.44 12.36
C TYR A 117 -7.12 2.55 11.68
N ILE A 118 -7.12 1.25 12.00
CA ILE A 118 -6.20 0.28 11.40
C ILE A 118 -6.42 0.20 9.89
N ASN A 119 -7.68 0.15 9.46
CA ASN A 119 -8.00 0.09 8.04
C ASN A 119 -7.62 1.38 7.31
N ALA A 120 -7.63 2.55 7.97
CA ALA A 120 -7.24 3.83 7.36
C ALA A 120 -5.71 3.98 7.20
N LEU A 121 -4.91 3.11 7.81
CA LEU A 121 -3.45 3.16 7.65
C LEU A 121 -3.03 2.89 6.20
N GLY A 122 -2.12 3.73 5.72
CA GLY A 122 -1.58 3.62 4.36
C GLY A 122 -0.64 2.43 4.19
N ILE A 123 -0.37 2.06 2.94
CA ILE A 123 0.55 0.97 2.61
C ILE A 123 1.94 1.27 3.18
N GLY A 124 2.49 0.28 3.91
CA GLY A 124 3.82 0.38 4.54
C GLY A 124 3.88 1.42 5.66
N THR A 125 2.79 1.61 6.40
CA THR A 125 2.79 2.36 7.67
C THR A 125 2.70 1.39 8.84
N ASP A 126 3.47 1.68 9.90
CA ASP A 126 3.53 0.82 11.07
C ASP A 126 2.29 0.99 11.95
N VAL A 127 1.79 -0.12 12.49
CA VAL A 127 0.74 -0.11 13.51
C VAL A 127 1.39 0.10 14.87
N LEU A 128 1.44 1.36 15.31
CA LEU A 128 2.00 1.74 16.61
C LEU A 128 0.95 1.54 17.70
N TYR A 129 1.31 0.75 18.73
CA TYR A 129 0.46 0.49 19.89
C TYR A 129 -0.04 1.78 20.57
N THR A 130 0.83 2.79 20.68
CA THR A 130 0.47 4.09 21.29
C THR A 130 -0.59 4.86 20.51
N LYS A 131 -0.67 4.69 19.19
CA LYS A 131 -1.67 5.37 18.37
C LYS A 131 -3.03 4.66 18.36
N LEU A 132 -3.11 3.44 18.90
CA LEU A 132 -4.38 2.73 19.10
C LEU A 132 -5.15 3.26 20.33
N TYR A 133 -4.50 3.99 21.24
CA TYR A 133 -5.20 4.61 22.38
C TYR A 133 -6.15 5.73 21.96
N THR A 134 -5.82 6.50 20.92
CA THR A 134 -6.65 7.60 20.45
C THR A 134 -8.02 7.15 19.92
N PRO A 135 -8.13 6.16 19.01
CA PRO A 135 -9.43 5.64 18.59
C PRO A 135 -10.13 4.80 19.67
N ALA A 136 -9.39 4.26 20.65
CA ALA A 136 -9.98 3.52 21.76
C ALA A 136 -10.63 4.42 22.82
N ASN A 137 -10.24 5.69 22.88
CA ASN A 137 -10.83 6.70 23.75
C ASN A 137 -11.92 7.43 22.96
N LEU A 138 -13.12 6.86 22.94
CA LEU A 138 -14.29 7.56 22.41
C LEU A 138 -14.57 8.81 23.26
N PRO A 139 -15.03 9.92 22.66
CA PRO A 139 -15.54 11.06 23.41
C PRO A 139 -16.81 10.70 24.21
#